data_AF-K1JWZ9-F1
#
_entry.id   AF-K1JWZ9-F1
#
_cell.length_a   1.000
_cell.length_b   1.000
_cell.length_c   1.000
_cell.angle_alpha   90.00
_cell.angle_beta   90.00
_cell.angle_gamma   90.00
#
_symmetry.space_group_name_H-M   'P 1'
#
loop_
_entity.id
_entity.type
_entity.pdbx_description
1 polymer ?
#
loop_
_entity_poly.entity_id
_entity_poly.type
_entity_poly.pdbx_seq_one_letter_code
_entity_poly.pdbx_strand_id
1 'polypeptide(L)'
;MATTNSILITDAGLAEVVNAEQSGTAPVVITEVGYGTGQYTPTGGMTALKEEFKRLTTIAGGAVGDNVIHLQARDDSADAYTVYEVGLYTASGTLFAVCSQTVPIIQKASQSQALLAIDLAVTDFSADSVAFGDTNFLNPPATTTTLGVVELATNEETIAGTDGTRAVTPKSLSARTSTESRTGLIRIAVPAEVLAGKDNTKAVTPFGLLSAFLKDHSDSGFQKLPNGLIVQWGKASIAADGSTVVAFPVAFPTSAVFANAAPTGDVAADFVATGFTKGNATFKHNANGKVSALWMALGF
;
A
#
# COMPACT_ATOMS: atom_id res chain seq x y z
N MET A 1 24.06 -23.87 38.51
CA MET A 1 22.72 -24.20 39.03
C MET A 1 21.94 -22.91 39.10
N ALA A 2 20.87 -22.78 38.32
CA ALA A 2 19.98 -21.61 38.41
C ALA A 2 19.32 -21.66 39.79
N THR A 3 19.69 -20.74 40.68
CA THR A 3 18.96 -20.50 41.92
C THR A 3 17.58 -20.00 41.53
N THR A 4 16.57 -20.82 41.77
CA THR A 4 15.17 -20.44 41.65
C THR A 4 14.96 -19.15 42.47
N ASN A 5 14.64 -18.04 41.81
CA ASN A 5 14.29 -16.80 42.49
C ASN A 5 12.98 -17.04 43.25
N SER A 6 13.06 -17.45 44.51
CA SER A 6 11.88 -17.67 45.34
C SER A 6 11.26 -16.33 45.70
N ILE A 7 10.27 -15.90 44.93
CA ILE A 7 9.40 -14.79 45.29
C ILE A 7 8.48 -15.22 46.44
N LEU A 8 8.39 -14.40 47.49
CA LEU A 8 7.61 -14.66 48.69
C LEU A 8 6.30 -13.87 48.64
N ILE A 9 5.15 -14.54 48.84
CA ILE A 9 3.85 -13.88 49.01
C ILE A 9 3.78 -13.32 50.43
N THR A 10 3.33 -12.07 50.58
CA THR A 10 3.20 -11.44 51.90
C THR A 10 1.92 -11.88 52.59
N ASP A 11 1.89 -11.75 53.92
CA ASP A 11 0.69 -12.04 54.72
C ASP A 11 -0.48 -11.12 54.30
N ALA A 12 -0.17 -9.86 53.94
CA ALA A 12 -1.15 -8.89 53.46
C ALA A 12 -1.70 -9.24 52.08
N GLY A 13 -0.83 -9.65 51.14
CA GLY A 13 -1.22 -10.09 49.80
C GLY A 13 -2.08 -11.35 49.82
N LEU A 14 -1.68 -12.32 50.66
CA LEU A 14 -2.46 -13.55 50.87
C LEU A 14 -3.83 -13.23 51.48
N ALA A 15 -3.90 -12.37 52.51
CA ALA A 15 -5.16 -11.97 53.11
C ALA A 15 -6.08 -11.25 52.11
N GLU A 16 -5.55 -10.42 51.23
CA GLU A 16 -6.33 -9.73 50.21
C GLU A 16 -7.00 -10.72 49.23
N VAL A 17 -6.26 -11.75 48.78
CA VAL A 17 -6.82 -12.78 47.89
C VAL A 17 -7.85 -13.65 48.61
N VAL A 18 -7.55 -14.10 49.82
CA VAL A 18 -8.49 -14.90 50.62
C VAL A 18 -9.77 -14.13 50.90
N ASN A 19 -9.68 -12.83 51.21
CA ASN A 19 -10.84 -11.98 51.41
C ASN A 19 -11.64 -11.80 50.11
N ALA A 20 -10.98 -11.66 48.96
CA ALA A 20 -11.64 -11.55 47.67
C ALA A 20 -12.42 -12.83 47.32
N GLU A 21 -11.81 -14.01 47.53
CA GLU A 21 -12.45 -15.31 47.33
C GLU A 21 -13.65 -15.54 48.26
N GLN A 22 -13.51 -15.24 49.55
CA GLN A 22 -14.57 -15.44 50.55
C GLN A 22 -15.76 -14.50 50.35
N SER A 23 -15.51 -13.29 49.87
CA SER A 23 -16.54 -12.26 49.63
C SER A 23 -17.23 -12.38 48.26
N GLY A 24 -16.72 -13.25 47.37
CA GLY A 24 -17.22 -13.39 46.00
C GLY A 24 -17.01 -12.13 45.16
N THR A 25 -15.98 -11.34 45.49
CA THR A 25 -15.64 -10.10 44.77
C THR A 25 -14.74 -10.38 43.56
N ALA A 26 -14.46 -9.36 42.76
CA ALA A 26 -13.59 -9.50 41.59
C ALA A 26 -12.16 -9.96 42.01
N PRO A 27 -11.41 -10.63 41.12
CA PRO A 27 -10.03 -11.06 41.38
C PRO A 27 -9.13 -9.89 41.83
N VAL A 28 -8.11 -10.21 42.64
CA VAL A 28 -7.11 -9.21 43.07
C VAL A 28 -6.28 -8.80 41.87
N VAL A 29 -6.30 -7.51 41.53
CA VAL A 29 -5.61 -6.98 40.36
C VAL A 29 -4.21 -6.49 40.73
N ILE A 30 -3.16 -7.05 40.12
CA ILE A 30 -1.80 -6.51 40.19
C ILE A 30 -1.63 -5.42 39.13
N THR A 31 -1.18 -4.23 39.56
CA THR A 31 -1.09 -3.03 38.70
C THR A 31 0.30 -2.43 38.62
N GLU A 32 1.19 -2.74 39.58
CA GLU A 32 2.54 -2.18 39.57
C GLU A 32 3.60 -3.20 39.99
N VAL A 33 4.82 -3.00 39.48
CA VAL A 33 6.04 -3.69 39.93
C VAL A 33 7.00 -2.65 40.46
N GLY A 34 7.38 -2.77 41.73
CA GLY A 34 8.39 -1.95 42.37
C GLY A 34 9.78 -2.54 42.21
N TYR A 35 10.77 -1.70 41.92
CA TYR A 35 12.18 -2.03 41.93
C TYR A 35 12.90 -1.28 43.04
N GLY A 36 13.80 -1.98 43.71
CA GLY A 36 14.63 -1.43 44.77
C GLY A 36 16.06 -1.96 44.78
N THR A 37 16.87 -1.36 45.64
CA THR A 37 18.28 -1.77 45.86
C THR A 37 18.48 -2.58 47.14
N GLY A 38 17.41 -2.86 47.89
CA GLY A 38 17.47 -3.58 49.15
C GLY A 38 17.97 -5.02 48.98
N GLN A 39 18.87 -5.43 49.88
CA GLN A 39 19.44 -6.78 49.92
C GLN A 39 19.17 -7.39 51.29
N TYR A 40 18.19 -8.30 51.37
CA TYR A 40 17.80 -8.94 52.62
C TYR A 40 17.03 -10.23 52.34
N THR A 41 16.72 -10.99 53.39
CA THR A 41 15.80 -12.13 53.32
C THR A 41 14.37 -11.63 53.53
N PRO A 42 13.47 -11.69 52.53
CA PRO A 42 12.09 -11.24 52.70
C PRO A 42 11.35 -12.02 53.79
N THR A 43 10.39 -11.37 54.45
CA THR A 43 9.52 -11.98 55.46
C THR A 43 8.05 -11.74 55.13
N GLY A 44 7.14 -12.61 55.59
CA GLY A 44 5.71 -12.52 55.27
C GLY A 44 5.04 -11.20 55.69
N GLY A 45 5.46 -10.63 56.82
CA GLY A 45 4.87 -9.39 57.37
C GLY A 45 5.28 -8.09 56.67
N MET A 46 5.89 -8.15 55.49
CA MET A 46 6.30 -6.95 54.76
C MET A 46 5.12 -6.27 54.06
N THR A 47 5.04 -4.95 54.18
CA THR A 47 4.01 -4.12 53.54
C THR A 47 4.57 -3.14 52.50
N ALA A 48 5.89 -3.01 52.43
CA ALA A 48 6.62 -2.21 51.44
C ALA A 48 8.03 -2.77 51.21
N LEU A 49 8.65 -2.45 50.08
CA LEU A 49 10.07 -2.67 49.82
C LEU A 49 10.94 -1.79 50.73
N LYS A 50 12.20 -2.20 51.00
CA LYS A 50 13.06 -1.46 51.94
C LYS A 50 13.72 -0.23 51.31
N GLU A 51 14.22 -0.37 50.08
CA GLU A 51 14.95 0.67 49.35
C GLU A 51 14.38 0.78 47.93
N GLU A 52 13.06 1.01 47.85
CA GLU A 52 12.35 1.20 46.58
C GLU A 52 12.81 2.50 45.90
N PHE A 53 13.16 2.41 44.62
CA PHE A 53 13.53 3.58 43.81
C PHE A 53 12.65 3.79 42.59
N LYS A 54 11.83 2.81 42.20
CA LYS A 54 10.98 2.91 40.99
C LYS A 54 9.75 2.03 41.06
N ARG A 55 8.63 2.52 40.51
CA ARG A 55 7.45 1.71 40.16
C ARG A 55 7.21 1.70 38.67
N LEU A 56 6.89 0.52 38.15
CA LEU A 56 6.51 0.30 36.77
C LEU A 56 5.05 -0.12 36.70
N THR A 57 4.27 0.58 35.87
CA THR A 57 2.88 0.21 35.54
C THR A 57 2.80 -0.59 34.25
N THR A 58 3.91 -0.72 33.51
CA THR A 58 4.07 -1.45 32.25
C THR A 58 4.26 -2.95 32.50
N ILE A 59 3.22 -3.57 33.05
CA ILE A 59 3.22 -4.98 33.46
C ILE A 59 2.11 -5.75 32.74
N ALA A 60 2.36 -7.02 32.46
CA ALA A 60 1.36 -7.95 31.93
C ALA A 60 1.55 -9.31 32.58
N GLY A 61 0.48 -10.06 32.79
CA GLY A 61 0.58 -11.38 33.40
C GLY A 61 -0.71 -12.16 33.33
N GLY A 62 -0.67 -13.41 33.79
CA GLY A 62 -1.82 -14.28 33.93
C GLY A 62 -1.47 -15.63 34.53
N ALA A 63 -2.50 -16.39 34.89
CA ALA A 63 -2.35 -17.79 35.25
C ALA A 63 -1.95 -18.61 34.01
N VAL A 64 -0.88 -19.40 34.12
CA VAL A 64 -0.31 -20.18 33.00
C VAL A 64 -0.55 -21.70 33.13
N GLY A 65 -1.38 -22.12 34.09
CA GLY A 65 -1.61 -23.52 34.45
C GLY A 65 -0.80 -23.96 35.66
N ASP A 66 -1.11 -25.14 36.22
CA ASP A 66 -0.45 -25.73 37.41
C ASP A 66 -0.35 -24.79 38.64
N ASN A 67 -1.33 -23.90 38.80
CA ASN A 67 -1.37 -22.89 39.85
C ASN A 67 -0.13 -21.97 39.87
N VAL A 68 0.41 -21.66 38.68
CA VAL A 68 1.49 -20.70 38.49
C VAL A 68 0.96 -19.42 37.86
N ILE A 69 1.38 -18.30 38.42
CA ILE A 69 1.16 -16.96 37.93
C ILE A 69 2.44 -16.50 37.22
N HIS A 70 2.33 -16.17 35.93
CA HIS A 70 3.42 -15.57 35.16
C HIS A 70 3.20 -14.07 35.03
N LEU A 71 4.21 -13.27 35.36
CA LEU A 71 4.22 -11.82 35.16
C LEU A 71 5.45 -11.40 34.36
N GLN A 72 5.26 -10.40 33.51
CA GLN A 72 6.31 -9.68 32.82
C GLN A 72 6.22 -8.19 33.13
N ALA A 73 7.36 -7.57 33.42
CA ALA A 73 7.50 -6.13 33.57
C ALA A 73 8.52 -5.60 32.55
N ARG A 74 8.18 -4.49 31.88
CA ARG A 74 9.07 -3.82 30.92
C ARG A 74 9.40 -2.41 31.35
N ASP A 75 10.66 -2.01 31.21
CA ASP A 75 11.10 -0.62 31.34
C ASP A 75 11.87 -0.18 30.08
N ASP A 76 11.35 0.83 29.39
CA ASP A 76 11.94 1.47 28.21
C ASP A 76 12.45 2.89 28.46
N SER A 77 12.40 3.39 29.71
CA SER A 77 12.92 4.69 30.09
C SER A 77 14.44 4.79 29.89
N ALA A 78 14.98 6.00 29.90
CA ALA A 78 16.42 6.24 29.76
C ALA A 78 17.23 5.97 31.06
N ASP A 79 16.57 5.52 32.13
CA ASP A 79 17.23 5.30 33.42
C ASP A 79 18.20 4.11 33.36
N ALA A 80 19.32 4.25 34.06
CA ALA A 80 20.29 3.19 34.27
C ALA A 80 20.31 2.79 35.74
N TYR A 81 20.12 1.51 36.03
CA TYR A 81 19.97 1.01 37.40
C TYR A 81 20.31 -0.48 37.50
N THR A 82 20.52 -0.93 38.74
CA THR A 82 20.64 -2.33 39.11
C THR A 82 19.59 -2.64 40.18
N VAL A 83 18.81 -3.69 39.97
CA VAL A 83 17.74 -4.11 40.88
C VAL A 83 18.20 -5.29 41.72
N TYR A 84 17.94 -5.22 43.03
CA TYR A 84 18.21 -6.30 43.98
C TYR A 84 16.95 -6.76 44.73
N GLU A 85 15.91 -5.93 44.76
CA GLU A 85 14.58 -6.30 45.26
C GLU A 85 13.48 -5.93 44.27
N VAL A 86 12.44 -6.77 44.21
CA VAL A 86 11.26 -6.59 43.36
C VAL A 86 10.02 -6.82 44.20
N GLY A 87 9.04 -5.92 44.08
CA GLY A 87 7.75 -6.02 44.76
C GLY A 87 6.61 -6.01 43.74
N LEU A 88 5.60 -6.85 43.94
CA LEU A 88 4.35 -6.83 43.18
C LEU A 88 3.31 -6.06 43.99
N TYR A 89 2.64 -5.08 43.40
CA TYR A 89 1.63 -4.27 44.08
C TYR A 89 0.24 -4.41 43.46
N THR A 90 -0.76 -4.59 44.32
CA THR A 90 -2.17 -4.64 43.93
C THR A 90 -2.71 -3.23 43.63
N ALA A 91 -3.87 -3.16 42.97
CA ALA A 91 -4.59 -1.91 42.71
C ALA A 91 -4.99 -1.17 44.00
N SER A 92 -5.10 -1.87 45.13
CA SER A 92 -5.37 -1.28 46.45
C SER A 92 -4.10 -0.73 47.13
N GLY A 93 -2.93 -0.94 46.52
CA GLY A 93 -1.63 -0.50 47.04
C GLY A 93 -0.94 -1.52 47.95
N THR A 94 -1.51 -2.71 48.15
CA THR A 94 -0.90 -3.76 48.97
C THR A 94 0.32 -4.35 48.28
N LEU A 95 1.43 -4.53 49.02
CA LEU A 95 2.56 -5.33 48.58
C LEU A 95 2.14 -6.80 48.56
N PHE A 96 1.86 -7.34 47.38
CA PHE A 96 1.37 -8.70 47.18
C PHE A 96 2.46 -9.76 47.38
N ALA A 97 3.61 -9.54 46.74
CA ALA A 97 4.73 -10.47 46.80
C ALA A 97 6.06 -9.73 46.66
N VAL A 98 7.13 -10.29 47.21
CA VAL A 98 8.44 -9.66 47.30
C VAL A 98 9.56 -10.67 47.04
N CYS A 99 10.56 -10.24 46.28
CA CYS A 99 11.81 -10.95 46.08
C CYS A 99 12.96 -10.01 46.42
N SER A 100 13.95 -10.46 47.18
CA SER A 100 15.20 -9.72 47.41
C SER A 100 16.36 -10.70 47.43
N GLN A 101 17.49 -10.29 46.86
CA GLN A 101 18.70 -11.11 46.75
C GLN A 101 19.95 -10.25 46.79
N THR A 102 21.08 -10.87 47.15
CA THR A 102 22.41 -10.21 47.19
C THR A 102 23.10 -10.16 45.83
N VAL A 103 22.54 -10.82 44.82
CA VAL A 103 23.00 -10.80 43.42
C VAL A 103 22.04 -9.94 42.60
N PRO A 104 22.48 -9.18 41.59
CA PRO A 104 21.57 -8.42 40.73
C PRO A 104 20.47 -9.30 40.11
N ILE A 105 19.21 -8.86 40.21
CA ILE A 105 18.07 -9.46 39.50
C ILE A 105 18.07 -9.01 38.05
N ILE A 106 18.22 -7.70 37.83
CA ILE A 106 18.30 -7.10 36.50
C ILE A 106 19.24 -5.90 36.53
N GLN A 107 20.00 -5.73 35.45
CA GLN A 107 20.86 -4.58 35.22
C GLN A 107 20.47 -3.93 33.90
N LYS A 108 20.14 -2.64 33.95
CA LYS A 108 19.69 -1.88 32.78
C LYS A 108 20.64 -0.72 32.52
N ALA A 109 21.09 -0.60 31.28
CA ALA A 109 21.79 0.58 30.77
C ALA A 109 20.78 1.56 30.13
N SER A 110 21.15 2.84 30.01
CA SER A 110 20.26 3.90 29.53
C SER A 110 19.73 3.71 28.10
N GLN A 111 20.44 2.96 27.25
CA GLN A 111 20.03 2.65 25.88
C GLN A 111 19.47 1.22 25.70
N SER A 112 19.32 0.48 26.79
CA SER A 112 18.74 -0.87 26.76
C SER A 112 17.35 -0.86 27.34
N GLN A 113 16.47 -1.70 26.81
CA GLN A 113 15.21 -2.04 27.46
C GLN A 113 15.45 -3.15 28.48
N ALA A 114 14.73 -3.10 29.60
CA ALA A 114 14.71 -4.18 30.60
C ALA A 114 13.41 -4.96 30.48
N LEU A 115 13.51 -6.28 30.53
CA LEU A 115 12.39 -7.21 30.62
C LEU A 115 12.65 -8.15 31.79
N LEU A 116 11.75 -8.13 32.77
CA LEU A 116 11.78 -9.04 33.90
C LEU A 116 10.57 -9.97 33.80
N ALA A 117 10.81 -11.28 33.78
CA ALA A 117 9.78 -12.29 33.91
C ALA A 117 9.83 -12.90 35.32
N ILE A 118 8.67 -13.10 35.93
CA ILE A 118 8.49 -13.62 37.27
C ILE A 118 7.46 -14.73 37.22
N ASP A 119 7.85 -15.92 37.66
CA ASP A 119 6.94 -17.04 37.88
C ASP A 119 6.69 -17.19 39.38
N LEU A 120 5.43 -17.17 39.77
CA LEU A 120 4.97 -17.34 41.15
C LEU A 120 4.07 -18.57 41.22
N ALA A 121 4.55 -19.65 41.85
CA ALA A 121 3.72 -20.80 42.18
C ALA A 121 2.91 -20.50 43.45
N VAL A 122 1.60 -20.69 43.39
CA VAL A 122 0.68 -20.48 44.52
C VAL A 122 0.11 -21.82 44.99
N THR A 123 0.03 -22.04 46.30
CA THR A 123 -0.55 -23.29 46.89
C THR A 123 -1.80 -23.03 47.71
N ASP A 124 -1.93 -21.82 48.25
CA ASP A 124 -2.93 -21.51 49.28
C ASP A 124 -4.21 -20.87 48.72
N PHE A 125 -4.22 -20.52 47.43
CA PHE A 125 -5.34 -19.94 46.69
C PHE A 125 -5.24 -20.29 45.20
N SER A 126 -6.29 -20.00 44.42
CA SER A 126 -6.28 -20.24 42.95
C SER A 126 -5.52 -19.15 42.21
N ALA A 127 -4.64 -19.51 41.27
CA ALA A 127 -3.97 -18.53 40.40
C ALA A 127 -4.95 -17.64 39.61
N ASP A 128 -6.17 -18.12 39.35
CA ASP A 128 -7.24 -17.36 38.68
C ASP A 128 -7.84 -16.26 39.57
N SER A 129 -7.59 -16.29 40.88
CA SER A 129 -8.01 -15.25 41.84
C SER A 129 -7.12 -14.01 41.79
N VAL A 130 -6.07 -14.03 40.95
CA VAL A 130 -5.21 -12.89 40.65
C VAL A 130 -5.37 -12.51 39.18
N ALA A 131 -5.80 -11.28 38.95
CA ALA A 131 -5.81 -10.67 37.64
C ALA A 131 -4.64 -9.70 37.49
N PHE A 132 -4.29 -9.40 36.25
CA PHE A 132 -3.38 -8.32 35.91
C PHE A 132 -4.20 -7.21 35.26
N GLY A 133 -3.73 -5.98 35.38
CA GLY A 133 -4.38 -4.81 34.77
C GLY A 133 -4.40 -4.87 33.23
N ASP A 134 -4.07 -3.77 32.57
CA ASP A 134 -4.06 -3.73 31.11
C ASP A 134 -2.96 -4.65 30.57
N THR A 135 -3.32 -5.88 30.17
CA THR A 135 -2.42 -6.88 29.58
C THR A 135 -1.89 -6.45 28.21
N ASN A 136 -2.33 -5.29 27.73
CA ASN A 136 -1.95 -4.72 26.47
C ASN A 136 -0.70 -3.85 26.66
N PHE A 137 0.43 -4.36 26.18
CA PHE A 137 1.60 -3.54 25.91
C PHE A 137 1.15 -2.40 24.98
N LEU A 138 0.90 -1.21 25.52
CA LEU A 138 0.35 -0.07 24.79
C LEU A 138 1.18 0.10 23.51
N ASN A 139 0.61 -0.24 22.36
CA ASN A 139 1.19 0.01 21.07
C ASN A 139 0.93 1.49 20.77
N PRO A 140 1.88 2.41 21.02
CA PRO A 140 1.61 3.83 20.81
C PRO A 140 1.30 4.08 19.34
N PRO A 141 0.46 5.07 19.00
CA PRO A 141 0.23 5.44 17.61
C PRO A 141 1.56 5.90 16.97
N ALA A 142 1.85 5.41 15.76
CA ALA A 142 3.05 5.82 15.04
C ALA A 142 2.97 7.29 14.63
N THR A 143 4.11 7.98 14.64
CA THR A 143 4.26 9.33 14.08
C THR A 143 5.45 9.37 13.14
N THR A 144 5.69 10.51 12.48
CA THR A 144 6.87 10.68 11.61
C THR A 144 8.21 10.65 12.38
N THR A 145 8.17 10.73 13.71
CA THR A 145 9.38 10.75 14.57
C THR A 145 9.40 9.62 15.61
N THR A 146 8.29 8.92 15.81
CA THR A 146 8.13 7.91 16.86
C THR A 146 7.57 6.63 16.26
N LEU A 147 8.25 5.51 16.51
CA LEU A 147 7.76 4.18 16.10
C LEU A 147 6.48 3.83 16.86
N GLY A 148 5.55 3.14 16.21
CA GLY A 148 4.27 2.77 16.78
C GLY A 148 3.43 1.91 15.84
N VAL A 149 2.15 1.79 16.11
CA VAL A 149 1.17 1.11 15.24
C VAL A 149 0.34 2.11 14.44
N VAL A 150 -0.13 1.67 13.27
CA VAL A 150 -0.99 2.43 12.36
C VAL A 150 -2.17 1.58 11.93
N GLU A 151 -3.31 2.22 11.73
CA GLU A 151 -4.46 1.61 11.07
C GLU A 151 -4.22 1.60 9.54
N LEU A 152 -4.72 0.57 8.85
CA LEU A 152 -4.67 0.48 7.40
C LEU A 152 -5.80 1.30 6.78
N ALA A 153 -5.45 2.14 5.81
CA ALA A 153 -6.43 2.94 5.08
C ALA A 153 -7.37 2.07 4.23
N THR A 154 -8.64 2.44 4.22
CA THR A 154 -9.64 1.93 3.28
C THR A 154 -9.38 2.48 1.86
N ASN A 155 -10.07 1.92 0.86
CA ASN A 155 -10.00 2.42 -0.51
C ASN A 155 -10.53 3.86 -0.61
N GLU A 156 -11.61 4.18 0.10
CA GLU A 156 -12.25 5.50 0.08
C GLU A 156 -11.32 6.57 0.67
N GLU A 157 -10.69 6.27 1.80
CA GLU A 157 -9.70 7.16 2.44
C GLU A 157 -8.47 7.36 1.55
N THR A 158 -7.99 6.30 0.91
CA THR A 158 -6.85 6.39 -0.03
C THR A 158 -7.21 7.23 -1.26
N ILE A 159 -8.44 7.14 -1.76
CA ILE A 159 -8.92 7.95 -2.89
C ILE A 159 -9.08 9.42 -2.49
N ALA A 160 -9.60 9.69 -1.29
CA ALA A 160 -9.73 11.04 -0.75
C ALA A 160 -8.37 11.70 -0.51
N GLY A 161 -7.40 10.96 0.03
CA GLY A 161 -6.00 11.38 0.16
C GLY A 161 -5.78 12.52 1.17
N THR A 162 -6.66 12.68 2.15
CA THR A 162 -6.60 13.73 3.17
C THR A 162 -6.06 13.26 4.52
N ASP A 163 -5.95 11.95 4.73
CA ASP A 163 -5.53 11.34 5.99
C ASP A 163 -4.00 11.13 6.03
N GLY A 164 -3.34 11.66 7.06
CA GLY A 164 -1.90 11.52 7.30
C GLY A 164 -1.53 10.51 8.39
N THR A 165 -2.52 9.82 8.98
CA THR A 165 -2.34 8.93 10.14
C THR A 165 -2.40 7.44 9.79
N ARG A 166 -2.99 7.09 8.64
CA ARG A 166 -3.18 5.71 8.18
C ARG A 166 -2.18 5.29 7.11
N ALA A 167 -1.88 3.99 7.07
CA ALA A 167 -0.99 3.40 6.07
C ALA A 167 -1.75 2.86 4.85
N VAL A 168 -1.27 3.19 3.66
CA VAL A 168 -1.81 2.69 2.38
C VAL A 168 -1.35 1.25 2.14
N THR A 169 -2.25 0.41 1.65
CA THR A 169 -1.98 -0.98 1.24
C THR A 169 -1.81 -1.09 -0.28
N PRO A 170 -1.14 -2.14 -0.81
CA PRO A 170 -1.07 -2.35 -2.26
C PRO A 170 -2.46 -2.40 -2.94
N LYS A 171 -3.47 -2.94 -2.25
CA LYS A 171 -4.85 -3.00 -2.74
C LYS A 171 -5.49 -1.61 -2.86
N SER A 172 -5.36 -0.78 -1.83
CA SER A 172 -5.94 0.57 -1.82
C SER A 172 -5.21 1.52 -2.76
N LEU A 173 -3.88 1.39 -2.89
CA LEU A 173 -3.11 2.10 -3.91
C LEU A 173 -3.60 1.75 -5.33
N SER A 174 -3.79 0.46 -5.63
CA SER A 174 -4.30 -0.01 -6.93
C SER A 174 -5.70 0.55 -7.24
N ALA A 175 -6.54 0.80 -6.22
CA ALA A 175 -7.87 1.37 -6.38
C ALA A 175 -7.87 2.88 -6.70
N ARG A 176 -6.77 3.61 -6.43
CA ARG A 176 -6.68 5.06 -6.65
C ARG A 176 -6.38 5.40 -8.12
N THR A 177 -7.36 5.17 -8.99
CA THR A 177 -7.27 5.48 -10.42
C THR A 177 -7.44 6.98 -10.71
N SER A 178 -6.83 7.43 -11.82
CA SER A 178 -6.96 8.79 -12.32
C SER A 178 -8.34 9.06 -12.91
N THR A 179 -8.82 10.29 -12.78
CA THR A 179 -9.96 10.85 -13.53
C THR A 179 -9.52 12.13 -14.22
N GLU A 180 -10.38 12.72 -15.05
CA GLU A 180 -10.10 14.03 -15.67
C GLU A 180 -9.92 15.16 -14.63
N SER A 181 -10.50 15.01 -13.43
CA SER A 181 -10.45 16.01 -12.35
C SER A 181 -9.48 15.67 -11.21
N ARG A 182 -8.97 14.43 -11.14
CA ARG A 182 -8.17 13.94 -10.02
C ARG A 182 -7.00 13.09 -10.51
N THR A 183 -5.81 13.37 -10.01
CA THR A 183 -4.61 12.55 -10.23
C THR A 183 -4.82 11.11 -9.74
N GLY A 184 -4.15 10.14 -10.37
CA GLY A 184 -4.16 8.75 -9.91
C GLY A 184 -3.37 7.84 -10.84
N LEU A 185 -3.44 6.54 -10.59
CA LEU A 185 -2.84 5.54 -11.46
C LEU A 185 -3.61 5.48 -12.79
N ILE A 186 -2.87 5.45 -13.90
CA ILE A 186 -3.42 5.37 -15.26
C ILE A 186 -2.72 4.26 -16.04
N ARG A 187 -3.49 3.48 -16.81
CA ARG A 187 -2.94 2.47 -17.71
C ARG A 187 -2.63 3.10 -19.07
N ILE A 188 -1.54 2.65 -19.70
CA ILE A 188 -1.23 2.96 -21.09
C ILE A 188 -2.19 2.23 -22.03
N ALA A 189 -2.80 2.96 -22.96
CA ALA A 189 -3.65 2.42 -24.01
C ALA A 189 -2.84 1.54 -24.99
N VAL A 190 -3.41 0.41 -25.42
CA VAL A 190 -2.83 -0.40 -26.51
C VAL A 190 -3.19 0.21 -27.88
N PRO A 191 -2.44 -0.06 -28.96
CA PRO A 191 -2.68 0.52 -30.30
C PRO A 191 -4.14 0.41 -30.79
N ALA A 192 -4.80 -0.72 -30.55
CA ALA A 192 -6.20 -0.93 -30.93
C ALA A 192 -7.16 0.01 -30.16
N GLU A 193 -6.87 0.31 -28.89
CA GLU A 193 -7.65 1.25 -28.09
C GLU A 193 -7.45 2.69 -28.58
N VAL A 194 -6.21 3.05 -28.96
CA VAL A 194 -5.89 4.37 -29.53
C VAL A 194 -6.63 4.56 -30.86
N LEU A 195 -6.63 3.55 -31.73
CA LEU A 195 -7.34 3.60 -33.02
C LEU A 195 -8.86 3.67 -32.86
N ALA A 196 -9.42 2.98 -31.85
CA ALA A 196 -10.84 3.05 -31.56
C ALA A 196 -11.29 4.41 -31.02
N GLY A 197 -10.41 5.10 -30.28
CA GLY A 197 -10.65 6.47 -29.82
C GLY A 197 -11.86 6.64 -28.88
N LYS A 198 -12.27 5.59 -28.16
CA LYS A 198 -13.49 5.60 -27.32
C LYS A 198 -13.23 5.78 -25.83
N ASP A 199 -12.01 5.51 -25.36
CA ASP A 199 -11.70 5.45 -23.93
C ASP A 199 -10.88 6.67 -23.49
N ASN A 200 -11.44 7.46 -22.58
CA ASN A 200 -10.79 8.65 -22.00
C ASN A 200 -10.07 8.38 -20.67
N THR A 201 -10.01 7.13 -20.22
CA THR A 201 -9.40 6.72 -18.93
C THR A 201 -7.99 6.16 -19.07
N LYS A 202 -7.38 6.26 -20.27
CA LYS A 202 -6.09 5.65 -20.60
C LYS A 202 -5.12 6.66 -21.22
N ALA A 203 -3.85 6.52 -20.89
CA ALA A 203 -2.80 7.38 -21.43
C ALA A 203 -2.33 6.88 -22.82
N VAL A 204 -2.11 7.80 -23.76
CA VAL A 204 -1.55 7.49 -25.08
C VAL A 204 -0.04 7.76 -25.06
N THR A 205 0.76 6.83 -25.54
CA THR A 205 2.21 7.02 -25.75
C THR A 205 2.50 7.50 -27.17
N PRO A 206 3.68 8.11 -27.45
CA PRO A 206 4.08 8.45 -28.81
C PRO A 206 4.03 7.27 -29.79
N PHE A 207 4.36 6.06 -29.34
CA PHE A 207 4.23 4.84 -30.15
C PHE A 207 2.77 4.51 -30.48
N GLY A 208 1.90 4.50 -29.47
CA GLY A 208 0.47 4.28 -29.65
C GLY A 208 -0.16 5.33 -30.58
N LEU A 209 0.22 6.61 -30.40
CA LEU A 209 -0.21 7.70 -31.25
C LEU A 209 0.22 7.49 -32.70
N LEU A 210 1.51 7.20 -32.95
CA LEU A 210 2.02 6.96 -34.30
C LEU A 210 1.33 5.76 -34.96
N SER A 211 0.99 4.72 -34.20
CA SER A 211 0.29 3.54 -34.72
C SER A 211 -1.13 3.82 -35.24
N ALA A 212 -1.77 4.91 -34.78
CA ALA A 212 -3.05 5.37 -35.32
C ALA A 212 -2.93 5.97 -36.74
N PHE A 213 -1.72 6.32 -37.18
CA PHE A 213 -1.42 6.93 -38.48
C PHE A 213 -0.82 5.90 -39.46
N LEU A 214 -1.58 4.85 -39.83
CA LEU A 214 -1.12 3.87 -40.84
C LEU A 214 -0.74 4.57 -42.14
N LYS A 215 0.40 4.22 -42.72
CA LYS A 215 0.94 4.89 -43.91
C LYS A 215 1.75 3.97 -44.82
N ASP A 216 1.81 4.33 -46.08
CA ASP A 216 2.79 3.91 -47.07
C ASP A 216 3.30 5.15 -47.81
N HIS A 217 4.60 5.40 -47.75
CA HIS A 217 5.24 6.58 -48.39
C HIS A 217 5.97 6.21 -49.68
N SER A 218 5.58 5.13 -50.34
CA SER A 218 6.03 4.82 -51.69
C SER A 218 5.53 5.86 -52.71
N ASP A 219 6.05 5.74 -53.94
CA ASP A 219 5.66 6.59 -55.07
C ASP A 219 4.14 6.56 -55.36
N SER A 220 3.47 5.47 -54.98
CA SER A 220 2.01 5.34 -54.94
C SER A 220 1.58 4.86 -53.55
N GLY A 221 1.34 5.82 -52.66
CA GLY A 221 1.20 5.58 -51.23
C GLY A 221 -0.11 6.10 -50.63
N PHE A 222 -0.20 6.03 -49.31
CA PHE A 222 -1.34 6.53 -48.55
C PHE A 222 -0.96 6.96 -47.12
N GLN A 223 -1.81 7.78 -46.52
CA GLN A 223 -1.82 8.10 -45.09
C GLN A 223 -3.25 7.98 -44.58
N LYS A 224 -3.47 7.10 -43.59
CA LYS A 224 -4.71 7.06 -42.80
C LYS A 224 -4.59 8.05 -41.65
N LEU A 225 -5.63 8.83 -41.44
CA LEU A 225 -5.75 9.78 -40.36
C LEU A 225 -6.68 9.23 -39.27
N PRO A 226 -6.53 9.69 -38.02
CA PRO A 226 -7.50 9.43 -36.97
C PRO A 226 -8.92 9.79 -37.45
N ASN A 227 -9.91 9.01 -37.00
CA ASN A 227 -11.32 9.13 -37.42
C ASN A 227 -11.64 8.72 -38.87
N GLY A 228 -10.71 8.04 -39.57
CA GLY A 228 -11.03 7.24 -40.75
C GLY A 228 -10.81 7.91 -42.11
N LEU A 229 -10.47 9.21 -42.15
CA LEU A 229 -10.06 9.86 -43.41
C LEU A 229 -8.76 9.24 -43.93
N ILE A 230 -8.71 8.96 -45.22
CA ILE A 230 -7.55 8.40 -45.91
C ILE A 230 -7.20 9.34 -47.07
N VAL A 231 -5.92 9.68 -47.17
CA VAL A 231 -5.32 10.37 -48.31
C VAL A 231 -4.48 9.36 -49.08
N GLN A 232 -4.67 9.24 -50.38
CA GLN A 232 -3.90 8.36 -51.25
C GLN A 232 -3.33 9.14 -52.42
N TRP A 233 -2.16 8.76 -52.90
CA TRP A 233 -1.51 9.39 -54.04
C TRP A 233 -0.79 8.36 -54.91
N GLY A 234 -0.42 8.77 -56.11
CA GLY A 234 0.46 7.97 -56.94
C GLY A 234 0.80 8.55 -58.29
N LYS A 235 1.49 7.74 -59.09
CA LYS A 235 1.83 8.03 -60.48
C LYS A 235 1.07 7.09 -61.42
N ALA A 236 0.62 7.59 -62.57
CA ALA A 236 -0.01 6.78 -63.60
C ALA A 236 0.27 7.35 -65.00
N SER A 237 0.21 6.48 -66.02
CA SER A 237 0.19 6.90 -67.43
C SER A 237 -1.22 6.71 -67.95
N ILE A 238 -1.93 7.82 -68.16
CA ILE A 238 -3.37 7.86 -68.36
C ILE A 238 -3.66 8.12 -69.84
N ALA A 239 -4.59 7.36 -70.41
CA ALA A 239 -5.09 7.57 -71.77
C ALA A 239 -6.12 8.71 -71.82
N ALA A 240 -6.13 9.46 -72.92
CA ALA A 240 -7.02 10.61 -73.13
C ALA A 240 -8.53 10.27 -73.04
N ASP A 241 -8.91 9.03 -73.37
CA ASP A 241 -10.29 8.58 -73.55
C ASP A 241 -11.00 8.15 -72.26
N GLY A 242 -10.32 8.17 -71.12
CA GLY A 242 -10.90 7.71 -69.84
C GLY A 242 -10.85 6.20 -69.62
N SER A 243 -10.20 5.44 -70.51
CA SER A 243 -10.10 3.97 -70.40
C SER A 243 -9.13 3.49 -69.30
N THR A 244 -8.25 4.36 -68.81
CA THR A 244 -7.24 3.99 -67.82
C THR A 244 -7.84 3.96 -66.41
N VAL A 245 -7.81 2.77 -65.79
CA VAL A 245 -8.20 2.57 -64.39
C VAL A 245 -6.96 2.69 -63.52
N VAL A 246 -6.95 3.69 -62.64
CA VAL A 246 -5.90 3.90 -61.64
C VAL A 246 -6.35 3.23 -60.34
N ALA A 247 -5.66 2.16 -59.94
CA ALA A 247 -5.93 1.46 -58.70
C ALA A 247 -5.36 2.23 -57.50
N PHE A 248 -6.14 2.30 -56.41
CA PHE A 248 -5.67 2.87 -55.16
C PHE A 248 -4.83 1.84 -54.38
N PRO A 249 -3.77 2.28 -53.67
CA PRO A 249 -2.98 1.42 -52.80
C PRO A 249 -3.81 0.65 -51.75
N VAL A 250 -4.85 1.27 -51.21
CA VAL A 250 -5.82 0.64 -50.33
C VAL A 250 -7.24 1.03 -50.72
N ALA A 251 -8.20 0.10 -50.61
CA ALA A 251 -9.60 0.47 -50.80
C ALA A 251 -10.09 1.35 -49.63
N PHE A 252 -10.79 2.44 -49.94
CA PHE A 252 -11.52 3.21 -48.93
C PHE A 252 -12.57 2.30 -48.28
N PRO A 253 -12.66 2.23 -46.93
CA PRO A 253 -13.61 1.36 -46.25
C PRO A 253 -15.07 1.61 -46.64
N THR A 254 -15.45 2.87 -46.81
CA THR A 254 -16.83 3.32 -47.06
C THR A 254 -16.99 3.90 -48.46
N SER A 255 -16.26 4.97 -48.79
CA SER A 255 -16.39 5.68 -50.07
C SER A 255 -15.15 6.53 -50.40
N ALA A 256 -14.86 6.64 -51.69
CA ALA A 256 -14.02 7.72 -52.23
C ALA A 256 -14.88 8.97 -52.41
N VAL A 257 -14.41 10.13 -51.97
CA VAL A 257 -15.14 11.40 -52.07
C VAL A 257 -14.49 12.39 -53.04
N PHE A 258 -13.22 12.18 -53.36
CA PHE A 258 -12.47 13.03 -54.27
C PHE A 258 -11.39 12.22 -54.98
N ALA A 259 -11.18 12.52 -56.26
CA ALA A 259 -10.04 12.05 -57.03
C ALA A 259 -9.66 13.12 -58.06
N ASN A 260 -8.37 13.43 -58.16
CA ASN A 260 -7.85 14.35 -59.16
C ASN A 260 -6.49 13.88 -59.66
N ALA A 261 -6.13 14.30 -60.87
CA ALA A 261 -4.85 14.03 -61.48
C ALA A 261 -4.30 15.31 -62.11
N ALA A 262 -2.98 15.44 -62.15
CA ALA A 262 -2.28 16.54 -62.78
C ALA A 262 -1.16 15.97 -63.68
N PRO A 263 -0.95 16.54 -64.89
CA PRO A 263 0.12 16.08 -65.78
C PRO A 263 1.49 16.28 -65.14
N THR A 264 2.44 15.44 -65.52
CA THR A 264 3.86 15.62 -65.25
C THR A 264 4.67 15.66 -66.55
N GLY A 265 5.76 16.42 -66.54
CA GLY A 265 6.62 16.63 -67.72
C GLY A 265 6.15 17.81 -68.59
N ASP A 266 6.46 17.76 -69.88
CA ASP A 266 6.30 18.90 -70.80
C ASP A 266 4.91 18.99 -71.47
N VAL A 267 4.05 17.98 -71.27
CA VAL A 267 2.72 17.93 -71.89
C VAL A 267 1.69 18.61 -70.98
N ALA A 268 1.15 19.74 -71.42
CA ALA A 268 0.01 20.38 -70.78
C ALA A 268 -1.28 19.58 -71.08
N ALA A 269 -2.01 19.21 -70.04
CA ALA A 269 -3.27 18.48 -70.16
C ALA A 269 -4.20 18.80 -68.98
N ASP A 270 -5.47 19.06 -69.28
CA ASP A 270 -6.51 19.25 -68.28
C ASP A 270 -7.16 17.89 -67.97
N PHE A 271 -6.98 17.41 -66.75
CA PHE A 271 -7.55 16.15 -66.30
C PHE A 271 -8.92 16.34 -65.66
N VAL A 272 -9.81 15.40 -65.94
CA VAL A 272 -11.13 15.31 -65.30
C VAL A 272 -11.33 13.88 -64.83
N ALA A 273 -11.68 13.69 -63.56
CA ALA A 273 -12.13 12.40 -63.06
C ALA A 273 -13.47 12.04 -63.70
N THR A 274 -13.53 10.90 -64.38
CA THR A 274 -14.74 10.40 -65.06
C THR A 274 -15.57 9.48 -64.18
N GLY A 275 -14.97 8.94 -63.13
CA GLY A 275 -15.62 8.12 -62.13
C GLY A 275 -14.60 7.57 -61.13
N PHE A 276 -15.07 7.25 -59.93
CA PHE A 276 -14.26 6.62 -58.90
C PHE A 276 -15.12 5.67 -58.09
N THR A 277 -14.49 4.62 -57.59
CA THR A 277 -15.05 3.64 -56.67
C THR A 277 -14.22 3.65 -55.39
N LYS A 278 -14.55 2.79 -54.43
CA LYS A 278 -13.73 2.62 -53.22
C LYS A 278 -12.28 2.21 -53.51
N GLY A 279 -11.99 1.59 -54.66
CA GLY A 279 -10.67 1.00 -54.94
C GLY A 279 -9.94 1.57 -56.15
N ASN A 280 -10.57 2.47 -56.91
CA ASN A 280 -9.95 3.03 -58.12
C ASN A 280 -10.60 4.34 -58.57
N ALA A 281 -9.91 5.05 -59.47
CA ALA A 281 -10.44 6.18 -60.22
C ALA A 281 -10.13 6.02 -61.72
N THR A 282 -10.97 6.63 -62.54
CA THR A 282 -10.75 6.81 -63.98
C THR A 282 -10.66 8.29 -64.28
N PHE A 283 -9.75 8.66 -65.17
CA PHE A 283 -9.51 10.04 -65.56
C PHE A 283 -9.42 10.13 -67.07
N LYS A 284 -9.94 11.22 -67.64
CA LYS A 284 -9.73 11.61 -69.03
C LYS A 284 -8.98 12.93 -69.09
N HIS A 285 -8.36 13.22 -70.23
CA HIS A 285 -7.70 14.49 -70.47
C HIS A 285 -7.83 14.94 -71.92
N ASN A 286 -7.53 16.22 -72.19
CA ASN A 286 -7.64 16.83 -73.52
C ASN A 286 -6.38 16.72 -74.41
N ALA A 287 -5.25 16.24 -73.87
CA ALA A 287 -4.02 16.06 -74.64
C ALA A 287 -3.99 14.77 -75.51
N ASN A 288 -3.05 14.70 -76.44
CA ASN A 288 -2.85 13.56 -77.34
C ASN A 288 -2.07 12.42 -76.68
N GLY A 289 -2.48 11.17 -76.94
CA GLY A 289 -1.78 9.98 -76.47
C GLY A 289 -1.97 9.71 -74.99
N LYS A 290 -1.01 9.02 -74.37
CA LYS A 290 -0.98 8.82 -72.92
C LYS A 290 -0.14 9.91 -72.26
N VAL A 291 -0.66 10.47 -71.17
CA VAL A 291 0.03 11.49 -70.37
C VAL A 291 0.41 10.91 -69.01
N SER A 292 1.66 11.12 -68.61
CA SER A 292 2.10 10.81 -67.25
C SER A 292 1.50 11.81 -66.28
N ALA A 293 0.98 11.32 -65.16
CA ALA A 293 0.28 12.15 -64.18
C ALA A 293 0.59 11.72 -62.75
N LEU A 294 0.57 12.70 -61.86
CA LEU A 294 0.41 12.49 -60.43
C LEU A 294 -1.07 12.54 -60.10
N TRP A 295 -1.55 11.64 -59.25
CA TRP A 295 -2.94 11.62 -58.83
C TRP A 295 -3.02 11.64 -57.30
N MET A 296 -4.15 12.14 -56.80
CA MET A 296 -4.50 12.15 -55.39
C MET A 296 -5.98 11.78 -55.24
N ALA A 297 -6.30 10.99 -54.22
CA ALA A 297 -7.66 10.63 -53.85
C ALA A 297 -7.89 10.78 -52.33
N LEU A 298 -9.11 11.17 -51.96
CA LEU A 298 -9.57 11.28 -50.57
C LEU A 298 -10.81 10.41 -50.38
N GLY A 299 -10.94 9.81 -49.20
CA GLY A 299 -12.08 8.97 -48.84
C GLY A 299 -11.98 8.43 -47.42
N PHE A 300 -12.96 7.65 -47.01
CA PHE A 300 -13.07 7.02 -45.68
C PHE A 300 -13.83 5.71 -45.76
#